data_AF-A0A411YJS3-F1
#
_entry.id   AF-A0A411YJS3-F1
#
_cell.length_a   1.000
_cell.length_b   1.000
_cell.length_c   1.000
_cell.angle_alpha   90.00
_cell.angle_beta   90.00
_cell.angle_gamma   90.00
#
_symmetry.space_group_name_H-M   'P 1'
#
loop_
_entity.id
_entity.type
_entity.pdbx_description
1 polymer ?
#
loop_
_entity_poly.entity_id
_entity_poly.type
_entity_poly.pdbx_seq_one_letter_code
_entity_poly.pdbx_strand_id
1 'polypeptide(L)'
;MGAAPDPEGHEAFDGMAVEHVLGNLSEDDARRFRAHLLQCPHCRARVGELRSIAHDLASVEQRAARERTDTTVETKPRADDAEPAPSRPATRRRTSPWILILLVIVVGIASWSVLLRGEVEEAERELDAREGAAEVLAFGQAWQVAPGAEEDGDGGTESGDGVAGPSSTDVRARVHEDDGALAVLVEGLVPGAHEGHELRVLDGEGETIASRDATERDGTMLVLLPQLPGRAEQVELLVDGEAWLRADRDE
;
A
#
# COMPACT_ATOMS: atom_id res chain seq x y z
N MET A 1 -28.79 23.36 -1.68
CA MET A 1 -27.95 22.27 -1.18
C MET A 1 -28.74 20.98 -1.34
N GLY A 2 -28.47 20.23 -2.40
CA GLY A 2 -29.07 18.90 -2.61
C GLY A 2 -28.24 17.87 -1.87
N ALA A 3 -28.90 16.96 -1.15
CA ALA A 3 -28.26 15.81 -0.54
C ALA A 3 -27.42 15.07 -1.59
N ALA A 4 -26.20 14.70 -1.22
CA ALA A 4 -25.38 13.83 -2.07
C ALA A 4 -26.18 12.54 -2.33
N PRO A 5 -26.32 12.09 -3.59
CA PRO A 5 -27.01 10.85 -3.89
C PRO A 5 -26.33 9.69 -3.16
N ASP A 6 -27.12 8.77 -2.60
CA ASP A 6 -26.61 7.60 -1.88
C ASP A 6 -25.61 6.83 -2.75
N PRO A 7 -24.42 6.51 -2.22
CA PRO A 7 -23.38 5.78 -2.95
C PRO A 7 -23.82 4.37 -3.35
N GLU A 8 -24.80 3.79 -2.65
CA GLU A 8 -25.35 2.44 -2.90
C GLU A 8 -26.01 2.29 -4.28
N GLY A 9 -26.40 3.40 -4.93
CA GLY A 9 -26.96 3.36 -6.27
C GLY A 9 -25.94 3.10 -7.39
N HIS A 10 -24.64 3.28 -7.11
CA HIS A 10 -23.60 3.32 -8.15
C HIS A 10 -23.01 1.94 -8.47
N GLU A 11 -22.94 1.04 -7.51
CA GLU A 11 -22.34 -0.29 -7.68
C GLU A 11 -23.01 -1.10 -8.79
N ALA A 12 -24.34 -1.01 -8.91
CA ALA A 12 -25.10 -1.68 -9.97
C ALA A 12 -24.73 -1.18 -11.38
N PHE A 13 -24.28 0.07 -11.51
CA PHE A 13 -23.90 0.67 -12.79
C PHE A 13 -22.42 0.52 -13.11
N ASP A 14 -21.56 0.19 -12.14
CA ASP A 14 -20.14 -0.05 -12.37
C ASP A 14 -19.91 -1.31 -13.22
N GLY A 15 -20.66 -2.39 -12.97
CA GLY A 15 -20.65 -3.58 -13.83
C GLY A 15 -21.11 -3.27 -15.26
N MET A 16 -22.19 -2.47 -15.40
CA MET A 16 -22.72 -2.06 -16.70
C MET A 16 -21.75 -1.16 -17.48
N ALA A 17 -20.91 -0.38 -16.79
CA ALA A 17 -19.93 0.51 -17.43
C ALA A 17 -18.89 -0.29 -18.23
N VAL A 18 -18.40 -1.40 -17.68
CA VAL A 18 -17.44 -2.29 -18.36
C VAL A 18 -18.08 -2.94 -19.58
N GLU A 19 -19.26 -3.53 -19.41
CA GLU A 19 -20.00 -4.16 -20.51
C GLU A 19 -20.39 -3.16 -21.61
N HIS A 20 -20.71 -1.91 -21.24
CA HIS A 20 -20.99 -0.84 -22.19
C HIS A 20 -19.78 -0.49 -23.07
N VAL A 21 -18.59 -0.37 -22.47
CA VAL A 21 -17.34 -0.06 -23.20
C VAL A 21 -16.93 -1.21 -24.12
N LEU A 22 -17.13 -2.46 -23.68
CA LEU A 22 -16.87 -3.65 -24.47
C LEU A 22 -17.97 -3.95 -25.52
N GLY A 23 -19.11 -3.26 -25.46
CA GLY A 23 -20.24 -3.47 -26.37
C GLY A 23 -21.03 -4.76 -26.10
N ASN A 24 -20.93 -5.33 -24.89
CA ASN A 24 -21.62 -6.57 -24.50
C ASN A 24 -22.94 -6.33 -23.76
N LEU A 25 -23.32 -5.07 -23.57
CA LEU A 25 -24.53 -4.69 -22.82
C LEU A 25 -25.80 -4.96 -23.65
N SER A 26 -26.85 -5.50 -23.02
CA SER A 26 -28.16 -5.68 -23.66
C SER A 26 -28.74 -4.34 -24.13
N GLU A 27 -29.64 -4.34 -25.12
CA GLU A 27 -30.19 -3.07 -25.65
C GLU A 27 -30.98 -2.28 -24.59
N ASP A 28 -31.71 -3.00 -23.72
CA ASP A 28 -32.45 -2.41 -22.60
C ASP A 28 -31.53 -1.82 -21.54
N ASP A 29 -30.48 -2.57 -21.14
CA ASP A 29 -29.50 -2.09 -20.18
C ASP A 29 -28.68 -0.94 -20.74
N ALA A 30 -28.37 -0.94 -22.03
CA ALA A 30 -27.69 0.16 -22.71
C ALA A 30 -28.53 1.44 -22.71
N ARG A 31 -29.86 1.35 -22.90
CA ARG A 31 -30.75 2.51 -22.76
C ARG A 31 -30.76 3.03 -21.33
N ARG A 32 -30.90 2.13 -20.34
CA ARG A 32 -30.93 2.48 -18.92
C ARG A 32 -29.62 3.13 -18.47
N PHE A 33 -28.49 2.56 -18.84
CA PHE A 33 -27.17 3.07 -18.51
C PHE A 33 -26.90 4.43 -19.16
N ARG A 34 -27.25 4.63 -20.44
CA ARG A 34 -27.14 5.94 -21.10
C ARG A 34 -27.99 7.01 -20.41
N ALA A 35 -29.20 6.68 -19.96
CA ALA A 35 -30.03 7.60 -19.21
C ALA A 35 -29.36 8.00 -17.88
N HIS A 36 -28.74 7.04 -17.18
CA HIS A 36 -27.98 7.31 -15.95
C HIS A 36 -26.76 8.20 -16.19
N LEU A 37 -26.01 7.98 -17.28
CA LEU A 37 -24.83 8.78 -17.63
C LEU A 37 -25.15 10.28 -17.81
N LEU A 38 -26.38 10.62 -18.23
CA LEU A 38 -26.80 12.02 -18.35
C LEU A 38 -26.94 12.72 -16.98
N GLN A 39 -27.17 11.95 -15.93
CA GLN A 39 -27.45 12.46 -14.58
C GLN A 39 -26.24 12.33 -13.64
N CYS A 40 -25.36 11.35 -13.89
CA CYS A 40 -24.24 11.03 -13.01
C CYS A 40 -22.88 11.42 -13.62
N PRO A 41 -22.20 12.47 -13.12
CA PRO A 41 -20.85 12.83 -13.58
C PRO A 41 -19.79 11.78 -13.21
N HIS A 42 -19.94 11.07 -12.10
CA HIS A 42 -19.02 10.02 -11.66
C HIS A 42 -18.94 8.86 -12.67
N CYS A 43 -20.10 8.28 -13.02
CA CYS A 43 -20.14 7.21 -14.02
C CYS A 43 -19.66 7.67 -15.41
N ARG A 44 -19.82 8.96 -15.76
CA ARG A 44 -19.23 9.52 -16.99
C ARG A 44 -17.71 9.56 -16.94
N ALA A 45 -17.13 10.02 -15.83
CA ALA A 45 -15.68 10.01 -15.64
C ALA A 45 -15.13 8.59 -15.73
N ARG A 46 -15.79 7.64 -15.06
CA ARG A 46 -15.42 6.21 -15.10
C ARG A 46 -15.46 5.60 -16.49
N VAL A 47 -16.50 5.85 -17.28
CA VAL A 47 -16.57 5.41 -18.68
C VAL A 47 -15.47 6.06 -19.53
N GLY A 48 -15.09 7.30 -19.22
CA GLY A 48 -13.95 7.99 -19.85
C GLY A 48 -12.62 7.26 -19.61
N GLU A 49 -12.33 6.91 -18.36
CA GLU A 49 -11.14 6.12 -17.96
C GLU A 49 -11.11 4.75 -18.66
N LEU A 50 -12.22 4.02 -18.65
CA LEU A 50 -12.29 2.71 -19.29
C LEU A 50 -12.07 2.81 -20.82
N ARG A 51 -12.55 3.88 -21.46
CA ARG A 51 -12.32 4.12 -22.89
C ARG A 51 -10.87 4.48 -23.20
N SER A 52 -10.17 5.23 -22.35
CA SER A 52 -8.75 5.52 -22.58
C SER A 52 -7.92 4.24 -22.52
N ILE A 53 -8.17 3.37 -21.53
CA ILE A 53 -7.51 2.06 -21.43
C ILE A 53 -7.80 1.19 -22.66
N ALA A 54 -9.05 1.13 -23.11
CA ALA A 54 -9.42 0.37 -24.31
C ALA A 54 -8.71 0.91 -25.58
N HIS A 55 -8.53 2.24 -25.67
CA HIS A 55 -7.80 2.85 -26.77
C HIS A 55 -6.30 2.49 -26.74
N ASP A 56 -5.69 2.52 -25.56
CA ASP A 56 -4.28 2.15 -25.38
C ASP A 56 -4.05 0.69 -25.79
N LEU A 57 -4.93 -0.23 -25.37
CA LEU A 57 -4.87 -1.64 -25.77
C LEU A 57 -5.02 -1.83 -27.28
N ALA A 58 -5.97 -1.14 -27.92
CA ALA A 58 -6.13 -1.19 -29.37
C ALA A 58 -4.89 -0.67 -30.11
N SER A 59 -4.22 0.35 -29.57
CA SER A 59 -2.98 0.89 -30.15
C SER A 59 -1.82 -0.12 -30.08
N VAL A 60 -1.72 -0.85 -28.97
CA VAL A 60 -0.72 -1.92 -28.78
C VAL A 60 -0.97 -3.06 -29.74
N GLU A 61 -2.23 -3.50 -29.89
CA GLU A 61 -2.60 -4.55 -30.85
C GLU A 61 -2.30 -4.13 -32.29
N GLN A 62 -2.62 -2.89 -32.66
CA GLN A 62 -2.32 -2.38 -34.00
C GLN A 62 -0.81 -2.32 -34.27
N ARG A 63 -0.01 -1.92 -33.28
CA ARG A 63 1.46 -1.94 -33.38
C ARG A 63 1.98 -3.37 -33.57
N ALA A 64 1.51 -4.31 -32.76
CA ALA A 64 1.88 -5.72 -32.88
C ALA A 64 1.46 -6.32 -34.22
N ALA A 65 0.30 -5.93 -34.77
CA ALA A 65 -0.14 -6.35 -36.08
C ALA A 65 0.78 -5.84 -37.20
N ARG A 66 1.25 -4.58 -37.13
CA ARG A 66 2.20 -4.01 -38.10
C ARG A 66 3.56 -4.72 -38.07
N GLU A 67 4.07 -5.05 -36.89
CA GLU A 67 5.33 -5.80 -36.74
C GLU A 67 5.24 -7.20 -37.36
N ARG A 68 4.09 -7.88 -37.26
CA ARG A 68 3.86 -9.17 -37.93
C ARG A 68 3.79 -9.05 -39.45
N THR A 69 3.25 -7.96 -39.98
CA THR A 69 3.20 -7.76 -41.44
C THR A 69 4.59 -7.45 -41.99
N ASP A 70 5.40 -6.66 -41.28
CA ASP A 70 6.76 -6.30 -41.73
C ASP A 70 7.69 -7.52 -41.77
N THR A 71 7.61 -8.40 -40.77
CA THR A 71 8.41 -9.63 -40.72
C THR A 71 8.03 -10.67 -41.78
N THR A 72 6.78 -10.66 -42.27
CA THR A 72 6.32 -11.63 -43.29
C THR A 72 6.77 -11.25 -44.71
N VAL A 73 7.04 -9.97 -44.98
CA VAL A 73 7.37 -9.49 -46.33
C VAL A 73 8.81 -9.81 -46.74
N GLU A 74 9.75 -9.99 -45.80
CA GLU A 74 11.15 -10.30 -46.13
C GLU A 74 11.42 -11.76 -46.52
N THR A 75 10.46 -12.67 -46.37
CA THR A 75 10.65 -14.12 -46.65
C THR A 75 9.77 -14.63 -47.78
N LYS A 76 9.65 -13.89 -48.89
CA LYS A 76 9.23 -14.49 -50.17
C LYS A 76 10.47 -15.01 -50.91
N PRO A 77 10.92 -16.27 -50.69
CA PRO A 77 11.92 -16.86 -51.55
C PRO A 77 11.37 -16.86 -52.97
N ARG A 78 12.15 -16.28 -53.88
CA ARG A 78 11.94 -16.38 -55.31
C ARG A 78 11.93 -17.88 -55.65
N ALA A 79 10.76 -18.40 -56.00
CA ALA A 79 10.59 -19.76 -56.44
C ALA A 79 11.26 -19.90 -57.81
N ASP A 80 12.49 -20.40 -57.83
CA ASP A 80 13.07 -21.01 -59.01
C ASP A 80 12.62 -22.48 -59.07
N ASP A 81 12.29 -22.89 -60.28
CA ASP A 81 11.71 -24.17 -60.69
C ASP A 81 12.44 -25.39 -60.10
N ALA A 82 11.71 -26.23 -59.35
CA ALA A 82 12.18 -27.56 -58.97
C ALA A 82 11.08 -28.60 -59.15
N GLU A 83 11.40 -29.54 -60.03
CA GLU A 83 10.62 -30.63 -60.59
C GLU A 83 10.04 -31.60 -59.53
N PRO A 84 8.84 -32.18 -59.74
CA PRO A 84 8.18 -33.00 -58.73
C PRO A 84 8.68 -34.45 -58.74
N ALA A 85 9.36 -34.89 -57.66
CA ALA A 85 9.61 -36.30 -57.38
C ALA A 85 8.50 -36.90 -56.48
N PRO A 86 7.92 -38.07 -56.82
CA PRO A 86 6.90 -38.70 -56.00
C PRO A 86 7.54 -39.49 -54.84
N SER A 87 7.22 -39.12 -53.60
CA SER A 87 7.58 -39.91 -52.42
C SER A 87 6.39 -40.15 -51.50
N ARG A 88 6.36 -41.38 -50.97
CA ARG A 88 5.24 -42.10 -50.34
C ARG A 88 4.68 -41.40 -49.07
N PRO A 89 3.40 -41.64 -48.73
CA PRO A 89 2.77 -41.05 -47.55
C PRO A 89 3.18 -41.79 -46.27
N ALA A 90 4.19 -41.27 -45.58
CA ALA A 90 4.34 -41.50 -44.14
C ALA A 90 3.53 -40.42 -43.42
N THR A 91 2.51 -40.82 -42.66
CA THR A 91 1.62 -39.95 -41.87
C THR A 91 2.37 -39.36 -40.67
N ARG A 92 3.39 -38.54 -40.96
CA ARG A 92 4.10 -37.75 -39.97
C ARG A 92 3.12 -36.70 -39.49
N ARG A 93 2.55 -36.88 -38.29
CA ARG A 93 1.69 -35.90 -37.62
C ARG A 93 2.43 -34.57 -37.63
N ARG A 94 2.06 -33.71 -38.57
CA ARG A 94 2.61 -32.38 -38.74
C ARG A 94 2.06 -31.59 -37.57
N THR A 95 2.78 -31.56 -36.47
CA THR A 95 2.49 -30.69 -35.34
C THR A 95 2.45 -29.28 -35.90
N SER A 96 1.23 -28.74 -36.00
CA SER A 96 1.03 -27.40 -36.52
C SER A 96 1.78 -26.43 -35.62
N PRO A 97 2.63 -25.53 -36.15
CA PRO A 97 3.38 -24.58 -35.33
C PRO A 97 2.47 -23.72 -34.44
N TRP A 98 1.20 -23.57 -34.81
CA TRP A 98 0.16 -22.94 -34.00
C TRP A 98 -0.04 -23.57 -32.62
N ILE A 99 0.16 -24.90 -32.48
CA ILE A 99 0.01 -25.59 -31.19
C ILE A 99 1.10 -25.13 -30.21
N LEU A 100 2.33 -24.91 -30.69
CA LEU A 100 3.41 -24.41 -29.84
C LEU A 100 3.16 -22.97 -29.41
N ILE A 101 2.66 -22.13 -30.32
CA ILE A 101 2.31 -20.74 -30.00
C ILE A 101 1.19 -20.68 -28.95
N LEU A 102 0.13 -21.48 -29.14
CA LEU A 102 -0.97 -21.58 -28.17
C LEU A 102 -0.47 -22.02 -26.79
N LEU A 103 0.43 -23.00 -26.76
CA LEU A 103 1.01 -23.51 -25.51
C LEU A 103 1.82 -22.43 -24.79
N VAL A 104 2.64 -21.66 -25.51
CA VAL A 104 3.41 -20.54 -24.92
C VAL A 104 2.49 -19.46 -24.36
N ILE A 105 1.40 -19.12 -25.06
CA ILE A 105 0.42 -18.14 -24.59
C ILE A 105 -0.25 -18.62 -23.29
N VAL A 106 -0.69 -19.88 -23.23
CA VAL A 106 -1.33 -20.45 -22.03
C VAL A 106 -0.37 -20.45 -20.84
N VAL A 107 0.90 -20.81 -21.05
CA VAL A 107 1.93 -20.77 -20.00
C VAL A 107 2.21 -19.34 -19.54
N GLY A 108 2.26 -18.39 -20.48
CA GLY A 108 2.44 -16.97 -20.17
C GLY A 108 1.29 -16.41 -19.31
N ILE A 109 0.04 -16.70 -19.69
CA ILE A 109 -1.14 -16.28 -18.92
C ILE A 109 -1.14 -16.93 -17.53
N ALA A 110 -0.81 -18.21 -17.43
CA ALA A 110 -0.74 -18.91 -16.14
C ALA A 110 0.36 -18.32 -15.24
N SER A 111 1.56 -18.05 -15.78
CA SER A 111 2.63 -17.39 -15.01
C SER A 111 2.23 -15.98 -14.55
N TRP A 112 1.64 -15.19 -15.43
CA TRP A 112 1.18 -13.84 -15.10
C TRP A 112 0.10 -13.86 -14.01
N SER A 113 -0.83 -14.81 -14.09
CA SER A 113 -1.87 -14.98 -13.07
C SER A 113 -1.31 -15.34 -11.69
N VAL A 114 -0.19 -16.05 -11.62
CA VAL A 114 0.47 -16.35 -10.33
C VAL A 114 1.16 -15.11 -9.78
N LEU A 115 1.80 -14.30 -10.64
CA LEU A 115 2.44 -13.05 -10.23
C LEU A 115 1.43 -12.07 -9.64
N LEU A 116 0.28 -11.88 -10.30
CA LEU A 116 -0.80 -11.01 -9.80
C LEU A 116 -1.37 -11.47 -8.46
N ARG A 117 -1.45 -12.78 -8.21
CA ARG A 117 -1.92 -13.28 -6.91
C ARG A 117 -0.94 -12.97 -5.79
N GLY A 118 0.36 -12.94 -6.07
CA GLY A 118 1.37 -12.54 -5.09
C GLY A 118 1.21 -11.09 -4.62
N GLU A 119 0.97 -10.16 -5.55
CA GLU A 119 0.75 -8.75 -5.22
C GLU A 119 -0.52 -8.53 -4.39
N VAL A 120 -1.58 -9.30 -4.67
CA VAL A 120 -2.84 -9.24 -3.89
C VAL A 120 -2.62 -9.72 -2.46
N GLU A 121 -1.92 -10.85 -2.26
CA GLU A 121 -1.63 -11.34 -0.91
C GLU A 121 -0.75 -10.37 -0.11
N GLU A 122 0.17 -9.65 -0.78
CA GLU A 122 1.02 -8.66 -0.13
C GLU A 122 0.22 -7.42 0.29
N ALA A 123 -0.70 -6.96 -0.57
CA ALA A 123 -1.61 -5.87 -0.24
C ALA A 123 -2.60 -6.24 0.87
N GLU A 124 -3.13 -7.47 0.88
CA GLU A 124 -4.01 -7.96 1.95
C GLU A 124 -3.28 -8.02 3.29
N ARG A 125 -2.03 -8.51 3.33
CA ARG A 125 -1.21 -8.51 4.55
C ARG A 125 -0.97 -7.10 5.10
N GLU A 126 -0.80 -6.12 4.21
CA GLU A 126 -0.62 -4.73 4.65
C GLU A 126 -1.91 -4.15 5.25
N LEU A 127 -3.08 -4.53 4.72
CA LEU A 127 -4.37 -4.12 5.28
C LEU A 127 -4.64 -4.80 6.63
N ASP A 128 -4.43 -6.11 6.74
CA ASP A 128 -4.58 -6.84 8.00
C ASP A 128 -3.66 -6.27 9.09
N ALA A 129 -2.42 -5.90 8.74
CA ALA A 129 -1.50 -5.25 9.67
C ALA A 129 -2.01 -3.88 10.15
N ARG A 130 -2.72 -3.13 9.29
CA ARG A 130 -3.32 -1.84 9.64
C ARG A 130 -4.59 -2.00 10.48
N GLU A 131 -5.42 -2.99 10.17
CA GLU A 131 -6.63 -3.29 10.93
C GLU A 131 -6.27 -3.78 12.34
N GLY A 132 -5.27 -4.65 12.47
CA GLY A 132 -4.73 -5.05 13.78
C GLY A 132 -4.22 -3.84 14.58
N ALA A 133 -3.46 -2.93 13.95
CA ALA A 133 -3.01 -1.72 14.61
C ALA A 133 -4.17 -0.78 15.04
N ALA A 134 -5.26 -0.73 14.26
CA ALA A 134 -6.44 0.07 14.60
C ALA A 134 -7.25 -0.53 15.74
N GLU A 135 -7.38 -1.87 15.78
CA GLU A 135 -8.04 -2.60 16.86
C GLU A 135 -7.29 -2.42 18.18
N VAL A 136 -5.96 -2.50 18.12
CA VAL A 136 -5.03 -2.19 19.21
C VAL A 136 -5.24 -0.78 19.77
N LEU A 137 -5.37 0.23 18.90
CA LEU A 137 -5.63 1.61 19.31
C LEU A 137 -7.03 1.79 19.91
N ALA A 138 -8.00 0.99 19.47
CA ALA A 138 -9.38 1.03 19.98
C ALA A 138 -9.53 0.37 21.35
N PHE A 139 -8.70 -0.63 21.68
CA PHE A 139 -8.81 -1.42 22.92
C PHE A 139 -7.74 -1.13 23.99
N GLY A 140 -6.77 -0.25 23.72
CA GLY A 140 -5.67 0.06 24.66
C GLY A 140 -6.15 0.54 26.04
N GLN A 141 -5.89 -0.27 27.08
CA GLN A 141 -5.98 0.14 28.48
C GLN A 141 -4.98 1.27 28.77
N ALA A 142 -5.41 2.28 29.52
CA ALA A 142 -4.57 3.42 29.90
C ALA A 142 -3.44 2.96 30.84
N TRP A 143 -2.20 3.05 30.37
CA TRP A 143 -1.02 2.98 31.24
C TRP A 143 -0.95 4.22 32.12
N GLN A 144 -0.71 4.05 33.41
CA GLN A 144 -0.51 5.16 34.33
C GLN A 144 0.94 5.62 34.22
N VAL A 145 1.15 6.85 33.76
CA VAL A 145 2.46 7.49 33.85
C VAL A 145 2.77 7.62 35.34
N ALA A 146 3.80 6.93 35.83
CA ALA A 146 4.30 7.17 37.16
C ALA A 146 4.65 8.66 37.25
N PRO A 147 4.07 9.42 38.21
CA PRO A 147 4.46 10.81 38.38
C PRO A 147 5.96 10.83 38.59
N GLY A 148 6.67 11.50 37.67
CA GLY A 148 8.12 11.56 37.66
C GLY A 148 8.62 11.86 39.06
N ALA A 149 9.64 11.09 39.48
CA ALA A 149 10.33 11.30 40.73
C ALA A 149 10.54 12.81 40.92
N GLU A 150 9.81 13.38 41.88
CA GLU A 150 10.13 14.70 42.41
C GLU A 150 11.58 14.57 42.83
N GLU A 151 12.49 15.13 42.03
CA GLU A 151 13.84 15.36 42.49
C GLU A 151 13.69 16.16 43.78
N ASP A 152 14.00 15.51 44.90
CA ASP A 152 14.22 16.13 46.20
C ASP A 152 15.43 17.08 46.05
N GLY A 153 15.20 18.18 45.35
CA GLY A 153 16.10 19.30 45.17
C GLY A 153 16.10 20.09 46.47
N ASP A 154 16.98 19.69 47.38
CA ASP A 154 17.32 20.41 48.59
C ASP A 154 17.84 21.83 48.25
N GLY A 155 16.92 22.80 48.35
CA GLY A 155 17.12 24.17 48.78
C GLY A 155 18.43 24.89 48.45
N GLY A 156 18.52 25.46 47.25
CA GLY A 156 19.49 26.51 46.92
C GLY A 156 18.80 27.73 46.32
N THR A 157 18.30 28.65 47.15
CA THR A 157 17.67 29.90 46.70
C THR A 157 18.73 30.90 46.20
N GLU A 158 19.00 30.92 44.90
CA GLU A 158 19.54 32.11 44.23
C GLU A 158 18.47 32.71 43.32
N SER A 159 17.96 33.87 43.74
CA SER A 159 17.07 34.74 42.97
C SER A 159 17.73 35.14 41.64
N GLY A 160 17.39 34.43 40.57
CA GLY A 160 17.53 34.91 39.20
C GLY A 160 16.15 35.03 38.58
N ASP A 161 15.85 36.17 37.95
CA ASP A 161 14.67 36.38 37.11
C ASP A 161 14.74 35.42 35.89
N GLY A 162 14.37 34.17 36.14
CA GLY A 162 14.25 33.13 35.13
C GLY A 162 12.93 33.27 34.40
N VAL A 163 12.99 33.52 33.09
CA VAL A 163 11.86 33.36 32.18
C VAL A 163 11.22 32.00 32.43
N ALA A 164 9.95 31.98 32.84
CA ALA A 164 9.19 30.76 33.01
C ALA A 164 9.21 30.00 31.68
N GLY A 165 10.02 28.94 31.61
CA GLY A 165 9.97 27.97 30.52
C GLY A 165 8.57 27.35 30.47
N PRO A 166 8.12 26.89 29.28
CA PRO A 166 6.80 26.28 29.14
C PRO A 166 6.67 25.17 30.18
N SER A 167 5.68 25.30 31.07
CA SER A 167 5.29 24.27 32.02
C SER A 167 5.18 22.94 31.27
N SER A 168 5.93 21.92 31.69
CA SER A 168 5.94 20.58 31.08
C SER A 168 4.50 20.11 30.88
N THR A 169 4.03 20.23 29.65
CA THR A 169 2.62 20.00 29.33
C THR A 169 2.50 18.51 29.08
N ASP A 170 1.87 17.80 30.03
CA ASP A 170 1.34 16.43 29.95
C ASP A 170 1.79 15.63 28.70
N VAL A 171 3.05 15.18 28.68
CA VAL A 171 3.51 14.21 27.68
C VAL A 171 3.10 12.84 28.18
N ARG A 172 2.20 12.18 27.46
CA ARG A 172 1.78 10.80 27.77
C ARG A 172 2.30 9.86 26.71
N ALA A 173 3.19 8.96 27.10
CA ALA A 173 3.55 7.82 26.28
C ALA A 173 2.58 6.66 26.58
N ARG A 174 2.03 6.04 25.52
CA ARG A 174 1.31 4.77 25.61
C ARG A 174 2.10 3.74 24.83
N VAL A 175 2.47 2.66 25.50
CA VAL A 175 3.15 1.52 24.88
C VAL A 175 2.12 0.41 24.67
N HIS A 176 2.11 -0.16 23.48
CA HIS A 176 1.27 -1.30 23.15
C HIS A 176 2.12 -2.43 22.59
N GLU A 177 1.94 -3.64 23.11
CA GLU A 177 2.63 -4.85 22.67
C GLU A 177 1.60 -5.85 22.15
N ASP A 178 1.71 -6.25 20.89
CA ASP A 178 0.87 -7.28 20.28
C ASP A 178 1.71 -8.16 19.34
N ASP A 179 1.66 -9.49 19.54
CA ASP A 179 2.41 -10.50 18.77
C ASP A 179 3.90 -10.17 18.45
N GLY A 180 4.60 -9.53 19.40
CA GLY A 180 6.02 -9.16 19.28
C GLY A 180 6.30 -7.84 18.55
N ALA A 181 5.26 -7.11 18.15
CA ALA A 181 5.36 -5.73 17.71
C ALA A 181 5.08 -4.78 18.89
N LEU A 182 5.93 -3.76 19.06
CA LEU A 182 5.73 -2.68 20.03
C LEU A 182 5.36 -1.40 19.28
N ALA A 183 4.22 -0.82 19.62
CA ALA A 183 3.83 0.52 19.20
C ALA A 183 3.96 1.47 20.37
N VAL A 184 4.69 2.57 20.19
CA VAL A 184 4.81 3.63 21.20
C VAL A 184 4.14 4.88 20.63
N LEU A 185 3.04 5.28 21.25
CA LEU A 185 2.30 6.49 20.93
C LEU A 185 2.63 7.56 21.97
N VAL A 186 3.25 8.66 21.56
CA VAL A 186 3.53 9.79 22.44
C VAL A 186 2.53 10.91 22.11
N GLU A 187 1.56 11.10 23.01
CA GLU A 187 0.55 12.16 22.94
C GLU A 187 1.04 13.37 23.76
N GLY A 188 1.26 14.51 23.09
CA GLY A 188 1.67 15.76 23.72
C GLY A 188 2.48 16.64 22.77
N LEU A 189 2.25 17.96 22.80
CA LEU A 189 3.07 18.89 22.04
C LEU A 189 4.46 18.98 22.67
N VAL A 190 5.49 18.52 21.95
CA VAL A 190 6.87 18.94 22.21
C VAL A 190 7.11 20.22 21.39
N PRO A 191 7.04 21.42 22.00
CA PRO A 191 7.21 22.66 21.25
C PRO A 191 8.63 22.72 20.66
N GLY A 192 8.73 22.74 19.33
CA GLY A 192 10.00 22.82 18.60
C GLY A 192 10.47 21.53 17.91
N ALA A 193 9.65 20.47 17.90
CA ALA A 193 9.96 19.18 17.27
C ALA A 193 9.95 19.24 15.73
N HIS A 194 10.93 19.88 15.11
CA HIS A 194 10.95 19.98 13.64
C HIS A 194 12.03 19.14 12.95
N GLU A 195 13.01 18.58 13.66
CA GLU A 195 14.01 17.65 13.12
C GLU A 195 14.81 16.99 14.27
N GLY A 196 15.33 15.77 14.09
CA GLY A 196 16.34 15.18 15.00
C GLY A 196 15.84 14.38 16.22
N HIS A 197 14.61 13.86 16.20
CA HIS A 197 14.08 13.07 17.32
C HIS A 197 14.30 11.59 17.05
N GLU A 198 15.02 10.93 17.96
CA GLU A 198 15.38 9.52 17.84
C GLU A 198 14.72 8.76 18.99
N LEU A 199 13.84 7.81 18.67
CA LEU A 199 13.34 6.88 19.66
C LEU A 199 14.31 5.71 19.77
N ARG A 200 14.87 5.48 20.95
CA ARG A 200 15.70 4.33 21.27
C ARG A 200 14.95 3.36 22.16
N VAL A 201 15.02 2.09 21.79
CA VAL A 201 14.61 1.00 22.67
C VAL A 201 15.86 0.37 23.25
N LEU A 202 15.87 0.24 24.56
CA LEU A 202 16.97 -0.29 25.34
C LEU A 202 16.57 -1.65 25.94
N ASP A 203 17.55 -2.55 26.07
CA ASP A 203 17.39 -3.77 26.87
C ASP A 203 17.65 -3.51 28.36
N GLY A 204 17.55 -4.56 29.19
CA GLY A 204 17.80 -4.47 30.63
C GLY A 204 19.22 -4.11 31.05
N GLU A 205 20.19 -4.14 30.12
CA GLU A 205 21.57 -3.68 30.34
C GLU A 205 21.76 -2.21 29.91
N GLY A 206 20.73 -1.59 29.32
CA GLY A 206 20.77 -0.23 28.79
C GLY A 206 21.42 -0.15 27.40
N GLU A 207 21.54 -1.26 26.66
CA GLU A 207 22.06 -1.26 25.29
C GLU A 207 20.94 -0.98 24.27
N THR A 208 21.21 -0.14 23.28
CA THR A 208 20.22 0.20 22.22
C THR A 208 20.01 -0.99 21.29
N ILE A 209 18.84 -1.61 21.38
CA ILE A 209 18.43 -2.73 20.53
C ILE A 209 17.73 -2.27 19.24
N ALA A 210 17.10 -1.09 19.26
CA ALA A 210 16.49 -0.49 18.08
C ALA A 210 16.50 1.04 18.19
N SER A 211 16.65 1.70 17.05
CA SER A 211 16.55 3.14 16.92
C SER A 211 15.73 3.50 15.69
N ARG A 212 14.83 4.49 15.80
CA ARG A 212 14.05 4.98 14.68
C ARG A 212 13.78 6.47 14.81
N ASP A 213 13.90 7.17 13.69
CA ASP A 213 13.50 8.58 13.60
C ASP A 213 11.99 8.69 13.81
N ALA A 214 11.60 9.55 14.75
CA ALA A 214 10.20 9.78 15.05
C ALA A 214 9.56 10.69 14.00
N THR A 215 8.38 10.34 13.52
CA THR A 215 7.65 11.15 12.53
C THR A 215 6.48 11.84 13.22
N GLU A 216 6.43 13.17 13.16
CA GLU A 216 5.30 13.95 13.67
C GLU A 216 4.15 13.94 12.66
N ARG A 217 2.92 13.69 13.15
CA ARG A 217 1.70 13.86 12.38
C ARG A 217 0.61 14.48 13.25
N ASP A 218 0.13 15.65 12.86
CA ASP A 218 -0.97 16.37 13.54
C ASP A 218 -0.71 16.63 15.05
N GLY A 219 0.53 16.96 15.42
CA GLY A 219 0.93 17.19 16.82
C GLY A 219 1.00 15.92 17.67
N THR A 220 0.89 14.74 17.05
CA THR A 220 1.09 13.43 17.67
C THR A 220 2.35 12.82 17.08
N MET A 221 3.25 12.37 17.95
CA MET A 221 4.46 11.68 17.52
C MET A 221 4.17 10.17 17.57
N LEU A 222 4.13 9.56 16.39
CA LEU A 222 3.81 8.13 16.25
C LEU A 222 5.06 7.40 15.77
N VAL A 223 5.54 6.46 16.59
CA VAL A 223 6.70 5.64 16.25
C VAL A 223 6.29 4.18 16.27
N LEU A 224 6.33 3.57 15.08
CA LEU A 224 6.09 2.15 14.91
C LEU A 224 7.43 1.43 14.86
N LEU A 225 7.64 0.50 15.79
CA LEU A 225 8.82 -0.37 15.83
C LEU A 225 8.39 -1.78 15.43
N PRO A 226 8.51 -2.15 14.13
CA PRO A 226 8.15 -3.48 13.69
C PRO A 226 9.14 -4.49 14.27
N GLN A 227 8.63 -5.42 15.07
CA GLN A 227 9.33 -6.57 15.63
C GLN A 227 10.53 -6.25 16.52
N LEU A 228 10.27 -6.01 17.81
CA LEU A 228 11.34 -5.97 18.79
C LEU A 228 11.67 -7.38 19.26
N PRO A 229 12.96 -7.71 19.47
CA PRO A 229 13.29 -8.90 20.25
C PRO A 229 12.65 -8.73 21.63
N GLY A 230 12.05 -9.79 22.18
CA GLY A 230 11.28 -9.79 23.44
C GLY A 230 12.09 -9.52 24.72
N ARG A 231 12.95 -8.50 24.68
CA ARG A 231 13.86 -8.02 25.73
C ARG A 231 13.83 -6.50 25.88
N ALA A 232 12.86 -5.82 25.27
CA ALA A 232 12.68 -4.38 25.48
C ALA A 232 12.19 -4.14 26.91
N GLU A 233 13.08 -3.63 27.76
CA GLU A 233 12.78 -3.28 29.16
C GLU A 233 12.60 -1.77 29.34
N GLN A 234 13.21 -0.96 28.47
CA GLN A 234 13.18 0.49 28.60
C GLN A 234 13.05 1.17 27.22
N VAL A 235 12.28 2.25 27.16
CA VAL A 235 12.12 3.09 25.97
C VAL A 235 12.55 4.51 26.31
N GLU A 236 13.47 5.05 25.51
CA GLU A 236 13.97 6.41 25.60
C GLU A 236 13.63 7.22 24.36
N LEU A 237 12.98 8.37 24.54
CA LEU A 237 12.85 9.39 23.50
C LEU A 237 13.98 10.39 23.65
N LEU A 238 14.86 10.46 22.65
CA LEU A 238 15.92 11.47 22.60
C LEU A 238 15.48 12.64 21.72
N VAL A 239 15.61 13.83 22.27
CA VAL A 239 15.42 15.11 21.58
C VAL A 239 16.79 15.78 21.52
N ASP A 240 17.32 16.00 20.32
CA ASP A 240 18.67 16.56 20.12
C ASP A 240 19.80 15.79 20.82
N GLY A 241 19.61 14.47 21.02
CA GLY A 241 20.59 13.59 21.66
C GLY A 241 20.51 13.56 23.19
N GLU A 242 19.58 14.30 23.81
CA GLU A 242 19.31 14.24 25.25
C GLU A 242 18.04 13.42 25.53
N ALA A 243 18.09 12.54 26.53
CA ALA A 243 16.96 11.70 26.93
C ALA A 243 15.87 12.57 27.58
N TRP A 244 14.75 12.73 26.88
CA TRP A 244 13.64 13.60 27.28
C TRP A 244 12.53 12.83 28.01
N LEU A 245 12.32 11.58 27.62
CA LEU A 245 11.35 10.71 28.24
C LEU A 245 11.95 9.31 28.36
N ARG A 246 11.90 8.77 29.57
CA ARG A 246 12.29 7.39 29.88
C ARG A 246 11.07 6.70 30.45
N ALA A 247 10.64 5.63 29.80
CA ALA A 247 9.56 4.77 30.26
C ALA A 247 10.13 3.38 30.48
N ASP A 248 10.06 2.91 31.71
CA ASP A 248 10.41 1.55 32.08
C ASP A 248 9.19 0.64 31.95
N ARG A 249 9.40 -0.60 31.51
CA ARG A 249 8.37 -1.64 31.52
C ARG A 249 8.12 -2.01 32.99
N ASP A 250 6.99 -1.55 33.54
CA ASP A 250 6.59 -1.83 34.93
C ASP A 250 6.82 -3.31 35.31
N GLU A 251 7.47 -3.55 36.46
CA GLU A 251 7.46 -4.84 37.18
C GLU A 251 6.05 -5.22 37.68
#